data_AF-A0A6A6BUV5-F1
#
_entry.id   AF-A0A6A6BUV5-F1
#
_cell.length_a   1.000
_cell.length_b   1.000
_cell.length_c   1.000
_cell.angle_alpha   90.00
_cell.angle_beta   90.00
_cell.angle_gamma   90.00
#
_symmetry.space_group_name_H-M   'P 1'
#
loop_
_entity.id
_entity.type
_entity.pdbx_description
1 polymer ?
#
loop_
_entity_poly.entity_id
_entity_poly.type
_entity_poly.pdbx_seq_one_letter_code
_entity_poly.pdbx_strand_id
1 'polypeptide(L)'
;MSAARGRGDAGGDEEVGTELKLGEFQGVTTLTLSEARLIIDAIVEHRKKNKISVNETETLTKMRTYLDVFSRFKERDDCDSIDNLLRTRNDLAGFERSQLGTLCCETADEAKTLIPSLQDKISDEDLTALLNEISRLRHFAE
;
A
#
# COMPACT_ATOMS: atom_id res chain seq x y z
N MET A 1 -19.75 8.37 -27.80
CA MET A 1 -19.17 9.37 -26.87
C MET A 1 -17.66 9.27 -26.97
N SER A 2 -17.02 10.32 -27.49
CA SER A 2 -15.58 10.37 -27.69
C SER A 2 -14.90 10.60 -26.35
N ALA A 3 -14.11 9.64 -25.86
CA ALA A 3 -13.25 9.88 -24.70
C ALA A 3 -12.22 10.93 -25.10
N ALA A 4 -12.40 12.15 -24.60
CA ALA A 4 -11.42 13.21 -24.76
C ALA A 4 -10.12 12.73 -24.11
N ARG A 5 -9.09 12.50 -24.93
CA ARG A 5 -7.70 12.57 -24.48
C ARG A 5 -7.45 14.03 -24.11
N GLY A 6 -7.87 14.42 -22.92
CA GLY A 6 -7.25 15.54 -22.24
C GLY A 6 -5.77 15.20 -22.17
N ARG A 7 -4.93 16.05 -22.78
CA ARG A 7 -3.54 16.15 -22.34
C ARG A 7 -3.66 16.37 -20.84
N GLY A 8 -3.28 15.35 -20.06
CA GLY A 8 -3.20 15.49 -18.60
C GLY A 8 -2.42 16.76 -18.33
N ASP A 9 -2.91 17.55 -17.38
CA ASP A 9 -2.12 18.65 -16.83
C ASP A 9 -0.72 18.09 -16.55
N ALA A 10 0.31 18.86 -16.88
CA ALA A 10 1.66 18.35 -16.76
C ALA A 10 1.90 17.96 -15.30
N GLY A 11 1.97 16.66 -15.01
CA GLY A 11 2.35 16.15 -13.69
C GLY A 11 3.62 16.85 -13.22
N GLY A 12 3.66 17.21 -11.95
CA GLY A 12 4.77 18.00 -11.41
C GLY A 12 4.48 18.71 -10.08
N ASP A 13 3.23 18.79 -9.64
CA ASP A 13 2.87 19.34 -8.32
C ASP A 13 2.28 18.26 -7.38
N GLU A 14 2.41 16.97 -7.76
CA GLU A 14 2.09 15.87 -6.85
C GLU A 14 3.09 15.83 -5.69
N GLU A 15 2.55 15.89 -4.48
CA GLU A 15 3.32 15.99 -3.25
C GLU A 15 2.65 15.15 -2.16
N VAL A 16 3.46 14.39 -1.43
CA VAL A 16 3.07 13.73 -0.19
C VAL A 16 3.78 14.44 0.95
N GLY A 17 3.08 15.38 1.58
CA GLY A 17 3.55 16.10 2.76
C GLY A 17 2.53 15.97 3.90
N THR A 18 2.31 17.07 4.62
CA THR A 18 1.19 17.20 5.57
C THR A 18 -0.15 17.18 4.85
N GLU A 19 -0.17 17.64 3.60
CA GLU A 19 -1.30 17.51 2.69
C GLU A 19 -0.99 16.47 1.61
N LEU A 20 -2.01 15.69 1.23
CA LEU A 20 -1.90 14.73 0.14
C LEU A 20 -2.35 15.39 -1.16
N LYS A 21 -1.40 15.71 -2.03
CA LYS A 21 -1.63 16.19 -3.39
C LYS A 21 -1.24 15.10 -4.36
N LEU A 22 -2.17 14.20 -4.69
CA LEU A 22 -1.84 13.01 -5.51
C LEU A 22 -2.18 13.19 -6.99
N GLY A 23 -2.66 14.35 -7.43
CA GLY A 23 -3.03 14.61 -8.81
C GLY A 23 -4.07 13.61 -9.34
N GLU A 24 -3.75 12.94 -10.44
CA GLU A 24 -4.62 11.89 -11.02
C GLU A 24 -4.78 10.65 -10.13
N PHE A 25 -3.91 10.48 -9.13
CA PHE A 25 -3.97 9.36 -8.18
C PHE A 25 -4.83 9.67 -6.95
N GLN A 26 -5.47 10.84 -6.88
CA GLN A 26 -6.36 11.18 -5.78
C GLN A 26 -7.57 10.23 -5.74
N GLY A 27 -7.76 9.54 -4.60
CA GLY A 27 -8.87 8.60 -4.42
C GLY A 27 -8.73 7.29 -5.19
N VAL A 28 -7.58 7.03 -5.82
CA VAL A 28 -7.29 5.75 -6.48
C VAL A 28 -7.02 4.67 -5.43
N THR A 29 -7.39 3.43 -5.74
CA THR A 29 -7.07 2.27 -4.90
C THR A 29 -5.56 2.10 -4.78
N THR A 30 -5.09 2.02 -3.55
CA THR A 30 -3.68 1.84 -3.21
C THR A 30 -3.43 0.41 -2.76
N LEU A 31 -2.16 -0.01 -2.78
CA LEU A 31 -1.72 -1.32 -2.35
C LEU A 31 -0.56 -1.16 -1.38
N THR A 32 -0.56 -1.94 -0.31
CA THR A 32 0.63 -2.24 0.49
C THR A 32 1.61 -3.07 -0.34
N LEU A 33 2.88 -3.16 0.09
CA LEU A 33 3.84 -4.05 -0.56
C LEU A 33 3.37 -5.52 -0.53
N SER A 34 2.79 -5.94 0.58
CA SER A 34 2.27 -7.30 0.76
C SER A 34 1.15 -7.62 -0.23
N GLU A 35 0.18 -6.71 -0.42
CA GLU A 35 -0.89 -6.88 -1.41
C GLU A 35 -0.33 -6.87 -2.84
N ALA A 36 0.59 -5.95 -3.14
CA ALA A 36 1.23 -5.87 -4.45
C ALA A 36 1.97 -7.16 -4.81
N ARG A 37 2.66 -7.78 -3.84
CA ARG A 37 3.31 -9.09 -3.99
C ARG A 37 2.32 -10.17 -4.39
N LEU A 38 1.25 -10.34 -3.61
CA LEU A 38 0.23 -11.36 -3.87
C LEU A 38 -0.42 -11.19 -5.24
N ILE A 39 -0.76 -9.95 -5.62
CA ILE A 39 -1.37 -9.66 -6.92
C ILE A 39 -0.42 -10.00 -8.07
N ILE A 40 0.85 -9.58 -7.98
CA ILE A 40 1.83 -9.85 -9.03
C ILE A 40 2.08 -11.36 -9.18
N ASP A 41 2.25 -12.08 -8.07
CA ASP A 41 2.47 -13.53 -8.12
C ASP A 41 1.24 -14.25 -8.68
N ALA A 42 0.02 -13.87 -8.27
CA ALA A 42 -1.21 -14.42 -8.84
C ALA A 42 -1.33 -14.17 -10.35
N ILE A 43 -0.97 -12.98 -10.84
CA ILE A 43 -0.98 -12.65 -12.28
C ILE A 43 0.06 -13.50 -13.03
N VAL A 44 1.26 -13.65 -12.49
CA VAL A 44 2.34 -14.45 -13.10
C VAL A 44 1.94 -15.92 -13.16
N GLU A 45 1.41 -16.48 -12.08
CA GLU A 45 0.91 -17.85 -12.03
C GLU A 45 -0.23 -18.09 -13.01
N HIS A 46 -1.20 -17.16 -13.07
CA HIS A 46 -2.31 -17.23 -14.01
C HIS A 46 -1.80 -17.24 -15.47
N ARG A 47 -0.84 -16.39 -15.81
CA ARG A 47 -0.25 -16.38 -17.17
C ARG A 47 0.49 -17.67 -17.48
N LYS A 48 1.29 -18.19 -16.54
CA LYS A 48 2.00 -19.48 -16.68
C LYS A 48 1.02 -20.63 -16.92
N LYS A 49 -0.05 -20.72 -16.11
CA LYS A 49 -1.09 -21.76 -16.23
C LYS A 49 -1.80 -21.71 -17.59
N ASN A 50 -2.06 -20.51 -18.11
CA ASN A 50 -2.72 -20.31 -19.39
C ASN A 50 -1.76 -20.26 -20.60
N LYS A 51 -0.47 -20.56 -20.40
CA LYS A 51 0.58 -20.49 -21.44
C LYS A 51 0.67 -19.12 -22.12
N ILE A 52 0.30 -18.06 -21.40
CA ILE A 52 0.47 -16.68 -21.82
C ILE A 52 1.90 -16.27 -21.47
N SER A 53 2.64 -15.71 -22.43
CA SER A 53 3.99 -15.22 -22.18
C SER A 53 3.99 -14.18 -21.05
N VAL A 54 4.79 -14.42 -20.02
CA VAL A 54 5.12 -13.39 -19.04
C VAL A 54 6.23 -12.57 -19.66
N ASN A 55 5.95 -11.32 -19.99
CA ASN A 55 6.99 -10.37 -20.39
C ASN A 55 7.85 -10.05 -19.16
N GLU A 56 8.87 -10.87 -18.92
CA GLU A 56 9.82 -10.72 -17.81
C GLU A 56 10.80 -9.57 -18.14
N THR A 57 10.35 -8.35 -17.85
CA THR A 57 11.22 -7.17 -17.94
C THR A 57 12.13 -7.11 -16.72
N GLU A 58 13.30 -6.47 -16.87
CA GLU A 58 14.22 -6.23 -15.75
C GLU A 58 13.52 -5.51 -14.58
N THR A 59 12.64 -4.56 -14.88
CA THR A 59 11.83 -3.84 -13.89
C THR A 59 10.92 -4.78 -13.11
N LEU A 60 10.22 -5.71 -13.79
CA LEU A 60 9.34 -6.67 -13.13
C LEU A 60 10.15 -7.62 -12.23
N THR A 61 11.30 -8.09 -12.70
CA THR A 61 12.19 -8.95 -11.91
C THR A 61 12.67 -8.24 -10.66
N LYS A 62 13.17 -7.01 -10.77
CA LYS A 62 13.60 -6.20 -9.62
C LYS A 62 12.46 -5.90 -8.66
N MET A 63 11.27 -5.58 -9.18
CA MET A 63 10.07 -5.34 -8.37
C MET A 63 9.69 -6.59 -7.57
N ARG A 64 9.67 -7.78 -8.19
CA ARG A 64 9.38 -9.03 -7.47
C ARG A 64 10.41 -9.33 -6.38
N THR A 65 11.70 -9.13 -6.65
CA THR A 65 12.74 -9.27 -5.62
C THR A 65 12.54 -8.29 -4.46
N TYR A 66 12.25 -7.02 -4.76
CA TYR A 66 11.97 -6.03 -3.73
C TYR A 66 10.76 -6.41 -2.88
N LEU A 67 9.65 -6.78 -3.53
CA LEU A 67 8.42 -7.17 -2.83
C LEU A 67 8.63 -8.42 -1.97
N ASP A 68 9.38 -9.42 -2.43
CA ASP A 68 9.63 -10.64 -1.65
C ASP A 68 10.46 -10.38 -0.37
N VAL A 69 11.38 -9.40 -0.43
CA VAL A 69 12.22 -9.00 0.70
C VAL A 69 11.46 -8.10 1.67
N PHE A 70 10.69 -7.12 1.17
CA PHE A 70 10.12 -6.04 1.98
C PHE A 70 8.63 -6.21 2.32
N SER A 71 7.93 -7.19 1.76
CA SER A 71 6.57 -7.50 2.19
C SER A 71 6.56 -7.98 3.64
N ARG A 72 5.69 -7.37 4.45
CA ARG A 72 5.56 -7.64 5.88
C ARG A 72 4.60 -8.79 6.19
N PHE A 73 3.66 -9.03 5.28
CA PHE A 73 2.66 -10.08 5.37
C PHE A 73 2.83 -10.94 4.12
N LYS A 74 3.20 -12.21 4.31
CA LYS A 74 3.54 -13.09 3.17
C LYS A 74 2.42 -14.04 2.82
N GLU A 75 1.64 -14.45 3.81
CA GLU A 75 0.50 -15.33 3.62
C GLU A 75 -0.74 -14.54 3.25
N ARG A 76 -1.64 -15.21 2.52
CA ARG A 76 -2.89 -14.60 2.05
C ARG A 76 -3.79 -14.20 3.21
N ASP A 77 -3.93 -15.06 4.21
CA ASP A 77 -4.82 -14.83 5.34
C ASP A 77 -4.35 -13.63 6.19
N ASP A 78 -3.04 -13.43 6.30
CA ASP A 78 -2.45 -12.27 6.98
C ASP A 78 -2.72 -10.98 6.18
N CYS A 79 -2.57 -11.04 4.86
CA CYS A 79 -2.88 -9.91 3.96
C CYS A 79 -4.37 -9.53 4.01
N ASP A 80 -5.26 -10.51 4.03
CA ASP A 80 -6.70 -10.28 4.15
C ASP A 80 -7.04 -9.70 5.54
N SER A 81 -6.35 -10.14 6.60
CA SER A 81 -6.54 -9.62 7.96
C SER A 81 -6.10 -8.16 8.09
N ILE A 82 -4.92 -7.80 7.56
CA ILE A 82 -4.41 -6.43 7.59
C ILE A 82 -5.25 -5.50 6.70
N ASP A 83 -5.69 -5.95 5.52
CA ASP A 83 -6.56 -5.16 4.63
C ASP A 83 -7.91 -4.87 5.31
N ASN A 84 -8.53 -5.88 5.91
CA ASN A 84 -9.78 -5.69 6.66
C ASN A 84 -9.62 -4.71 7.83
N LEU A 85 -8.54 -4.84 8.61
CA LEU A 85 -8.23 -3.92 9.71
C LEU A 85 -8.10 -2.47 9.20
N LEU A 86 -7.27 -2.24 8.19
CA LEU A 86 -7.01 -0.91 7.64
C LEU A 86 -8.25 -0.32 6.97
N ARG A 87 -9.09 -1.13 6.33
CA ARG A 87 -10.35 -0.67 5.71
C ARG A 87 -11.36 -0.13 6.71
N THR A 88 -11.30 -0.52 7.99
CA THR A 88 -12.17 0.07 9.02
C THR A 88 -11.90 1.55 9.26
N ARG A 89 -10.70 2.04 8.92
CA ARG A 89 -10.28 3.43 9.07
C ARG A 89 -10.72 4.30 7.90
N ASN A 90 -12.01 4.62 7.86
CA ASN A 90 -12.61 5.51 6.85
C ASN A 90 -12.16 6.99 6.98
N ASP A 91 -11.57 7.32 8.12
CA ASP A 91 -10.93 8.60 8.43
C ASP A 91 -9.56 8.77 7.73
N LEU A 92 -8.98 7.68 7.22
CA LEU A 92 -7.68 7.68 6.56
C LEU A 92 -7.81 7.52 5.05
N ALA A 93 -6.96 8.24 4.30
CA ALA A 93 -6.86 8.09 2.86
C ALA A 93 -6.34 6.69 2.48
N GLY A 94 -6.59 6.25 1.24
CA GLY A 94 -6.01 5.02 0.70
C GLY A 94 -4.49 4.98 0.88
N PHE A 95 -3.82 6.07 0.48
CA PHE A 95 -2.36 6.22 0.62
C PHE A 95 -1.87 5.98 2.06
N GLU A 96 -2.50 6.62 3.05
CA GLU A 96 -2.12 6.50 4.47
C GLU A 96 -2.27 5.09 4.98
N ARG A 97 -3.39 4.43 4.65
CA ARG A 97 -3.63 3.03 5.00
C ARG A 97 -2.57 2.12 4.41
N SER A 98 -2.26 2.28 3.12
CA SER A 98 -1.24 1.47 2.46
C SER A 98 0.18 1.73 2.99
N GLN A 99 0.49 2.96 3.42
CA GLN A 99 1.77 3.26 4.09
C GLN A 99 1.84 2.60 5.47
N LEU A 100 0.79 2.68 6.29
CA LEU A 100 0.76 2.02 7.61
C LEU A 100 0.96 0.50 7.52
N GLY A 101 0.30 -0.15 6.56
CA GLY A 101 0.46 -1.59 6.31
C GLY A 101 1.81 -1.99 5.68
N THR A 102 2.55 -1.03 5.12
CA THR A 102 3.86 -1.25 4.50
C THR A 102 5.02 -1.02 5.46
N LEU A 103 4.99 0.12 6.15
CA LEU A 103 6.07 0.58 7.02
C LEU A 103 6.07 -0.17 8.35
N CYS A 104 4.89 -0.54 8.86
CA CYS A 104 4.71 -1.21 10.16
C CYS A 104 5.46 -0.50 11.30
N CYS A 105 5.24 0.82 11.41
CA CYS A 105 5.82 1.66 12.46
C CYS A 105 5.47 1.14 13.86
N GLU A 106 6.35 1.39 14.83
CA GLU A 106 6.18 0.93 16.21
C GLU A 106 5.50 1.97 17.10
N THR A 107 5.65 3.26 16.76
CA THR A 107 5.11 4.37 17.57
C THR A 107 4.32 5.36 16.72
N ALA A 108 3.38 6.06 17.35
CA ALA A 108 2.63 7.13 16.69
C ALA A 108 3.55 8.27 16.20
N ASP A 109 4.60 8.58 16.96
CA ASP A 109 5.62 9.58 16.58
C ASP A 109 6.36 9.19 15.30
N GLU A 110 6.82 7.94 15.20
CA GLU A 110 7.43 7.40 13.99
C GLU A 110 6.45 7.43 12.81
N ALA A 111 5.22 6.94 13.01
CA ALA A 111 4.21 6.91 11.96
C ALA A 111 3.87 8.30 11.43
N LYS A 112 3.69 9.29 12.30
CA LYS A 112 3.42 10.68 11.91
C LYS A 112 4.65 11.36 11.30
N THR A 113 5.85 11.01 11.74
CA THR A 113 7.10 11.51 11.12
C THR A 113 7.26 10.99 9.70
N LEU A 114 7.00 9.70 9.47
CA LEU A 114 7.14 9.07 8.15
C LEU A 114 5.94 9.34 7.22
N ILE A 115 4.76 9.59 7.79
CA ILE A 115 3.51 9.86 7.06
C ILE A 115 2.91 11.18 7.61
N PRO A 116 3.44 12.35 7.21
CA PRO A 116 3.09 13.63 7.82
C PRO A 116 1.61 14.00 7.69
N SER A 117 0.91 13.43 6.70
CA SER A 117 -0.53 13.66 6.51
C SER A 117 -1.40 13.07 7.62
N LEU A 118 -0.85 12.23 8.50
CA LEU A 118 -1.53 11.70 9.68
C LEU A 118 -1.61 12.69 10.85
N GLN A 119 -0.80 13.77 10.85
CA GLN A 119 -0.55 14.61 12.03
C GLN A 119 -1.82 15.04 12.77
N ASP A 120 -2.80 15.54 12.03
CA ASP A 120 -4.05 16.11 12.55
C ASP A 120 -5.30 15.24 12.29
N LYS A 121 -5.12 14.03 11.71
CA LYS A 121 -6.26 13.16 11.32
C LYS A 121 -6.63 12.12 12.37
N ILE A 122 -5.65 11.66 13.14
CA ILE A 122 -5.80 10.58 14.12
C ILE A 122 -5.04 10.96 15.40
N SER A 123 -5.63 10.66 16.55
CA SER A 123 -4.97 10.86 17.84
C SER A 123 -3.79 9.88 18.01
N ASP A 124 -2.83 10.24 18.85
CA ASP A 124 -1.69 9.36 19.11
C ASP A 124 -2.13 8.07 19.81
N GLU A 125 -3.16 8.14 20.66
CA GLU A 125 -3.75 6.99 21.33
C GLU A 125 -4.40 6.01 20.33
N ASP A 126 -5.23 6.52 19.40
CA ASP A 126 -5.91 5.68 18.41
C ASP A 126 -4.92 5.12 17.38
N LEU A 127 -3.91 5.91 16.99
CA LEU A 127 -2.86 5.45 16.09
C LEU A 127 -2.01 4.37 16.76
N THR A 128 -1.64 4.56 18.03
CA THR A 128 -0.90 3.55 18.78
C THR A 128 -1.70 2.25 18.92
N ALA A 129 -3.02 2.34 19.18
CA ALA A 129 -3.88 1.16 19.21
C ALA A 129 -3.88 0.41 17.87
N LEU A 130 -4.03 1.16 16.76
CA LEU A 130 -3.98 0.59 15.41
C LEU A 130 -2.62 -0.07 15.12
N LEU A 131 -1.50 0.61 15.39
CA LEU A 131 -0.16 0.07 15.17
C LEU A 131 0.10 -1.21 15.98
N ASN A 132 -0.42 -1.28 17.21
CA ASN A 132 -0.35 -2.49 18.03
C ASN A 132 -1.13 -3.66 17.41
N GLU A 133 -2.29 -3.40 16.82
CA GLU A 133 -3.05 -4.43 16.10
C GLU A 133 -2.33 -4.90 14.83
N ILE A 134 -1.78 -3.97 14.04
CA ILE A 134 -0.95 -4.28 12.87
C ILE A 134 0.26 -5.15 13.28
N SER A 135 0.94 -4.78 14.37
CA SER A 135 2.10 -5.51 14.89
C SER A 135 1.72 -6.92 15.36
N ARG A 136 0.57 -7.09 16.03
CA ARG A 136 0.08 -8.43 16.43
C ARG A 136 -0.12 -9.34 15.22
N LEU A 137 -0.76 -8.84 14.15
CA LEU A 137 -0.95 -9.61 12.92
C LEU A 137 0.38 -10.01 12.27
N ARG A 138 1.42 -9.17 12.40
CA ARG A 138 2.76 -9.49 11.87
C ARG A 138 3.42 -10.65 12.61
N HIS A 139 3.31 -10.71 13.93
CA HIS A 139 3.96 -11.77 14.73
C HIS A 139 3.32 -13.15 14.57
N PHE A 140 2.09 -13.25 14.06
CA PHE A 140 1.50 -14.54 13.68
C PHE A 140 2.06 -15.08 12.35
N ALA A 141 2.68 -14.23 11.55
CA ALA A 141 3.18 -14.55 10.21
C ALA A 141 4.67 -15.00 10.18
N GLU A 142 5.39 -14.89 11.31
CA GLU A 142 6.77 -15.40 11.50
C GLU A 142 6.77 -16.82 12.10
#